data_AF-A0AB40ALN5-F1
#
_entry.id   AF-A0AB40ALN5-F1
#
_cell.length_a   1.000
_cell.length_b   1.000
_cell.length_c   1.000
_cell.angle_alpha   90.00
_cell.angle_beta   90.00
_cell.angle_gamma   90.00
#
_symmetry.space_group_name_H-M   'P 1'
#
loop_
_entity.id
_entity.type
_entity.pdbx_description
1 polymer ?
#
loop_
_entity_poly.entity_id
_entity_poly.type
_entity_poly.pdbx_seq_one_letter_code
_entity_poly.pdbx_strand_id
1 'polypeptide(L)'
;MIISPQMASSSAYLLLLFSTFILLLPSHKQACFTSIFSFGDSLADTGNLLFLVNNTHRVNYLPYGQTFFHHPTGRFSDGRLVIDFLAEAIGLPLVPPYLASGDSRNFEKGANFAVAGATALNSDFFEKNKIYLDLNKFSLDVQVELFKQLLPSICSTTSECDEKLSSALFLMGEIGGNDYNHPFFQGRSLEEVVTFVPLVINAISRAITEVIELGARTLLVPGNLPIGCSSAYLTLFHVSNNESYDQQTGCINWLNEFSQYHN
;
A
#
# COMPACT_ATOMS: atom_id res chain seq x y z
N MET A 1 2.10 66.54 39.55
CA MET A 1 2.38 65.10 39.71
C MET A 1 2.28 64.49 38.32
N ILE A 2 3.43 64.38 37.63
CA ILE A 2 3.50 63.91 36.24
C ILE A 2 3.49 62.38 36.30
N ILE A 3 2.48 61.76 35.70
CA ILE A 3 2.37 60.30 35.59
C ILE A 3 3.35 59.86 34.50
N SER A 4 4.35 59.08 34.88
CA SER A 4 5.33 58.49 33.96
C SER A 4 4.64 57.42 33.10
N PRO A 5 4.94 57.32 31.79
CA PRO A 5 4.41 56.25 30.96
C PRO A 5 5.12 54.95 31.34
N GLN A 6 4.35 53.92 31.71
CA GLN A 6 4.85 52.56 31.89
C GLN A 6 5.45 52.06 30.57
N MET A 7 6.75 51.74 30.60
CA MET A 7 7.40 50.99 29.53
C MET A 7 6.73 49.62 29.42
N ALA A 8 5.94 49.42 28.38
CA ALA A 8 5.51 48.09 27.99
C ALA A 8 6.77 47.24 27.71
N SER A 9 6.88 46.10 28.40
CA SER A 9 8.02 45.20 28.28
C SER A 9 8.21 44.75 26.83
N SER A 10 9.45 44.77 26.35
CA SER A 10 9.85 44.24 25.02
C SER A 10 9.37 42.80 24.78
N SER A 11 9.10 42.04 25.84
CA SER A 11 8.55 40.68 25.78
C SER A 11 7.10 40.64 25.29
N ALA A 12 6.30 41.67 25.57
CA ALA A 12 4.89 41.72 25.17
C ALA A 12 4.75 41.94 23.65
N TYR A 13 5.62 42.77 23.07
CA TYR A 13 5.68 42.97 21.61
C TYR A 13 6.17 41.71 20.88
N LEU A 14 7.13 40.98 21.46
CA LEU A 14 7.62 39.73 20.88
C LEU A 14 6.53 38.64 20.86
N LEU A 15 5.74 38.53 21.93
CA LEU A 15 4.60 37.61 22.03
C LEU A 15 3.47 37.95 21.03
N LEU A 16 3.16 39.23 20.85
CA LEU A 16 2.18 39.70 19.86
C LEU A 16 2.65 39.43 18.43
N LEU A 17 3.93 39.68 18.12
CA LEU A 17 4.51 39.37 16.81
C LEU A 17 4.48 37.86 16.52
N PHE A 18 4.78 37.03 17.53
CA PHE A 18 4.72 35.57 17.41
C PHE A 18 3.28 35.07 17.22
N SER A 19 2.28 35.65 17.90
CA SER A 19 0.88 35.27 17.71
C SER A 19 0.35 35.67 16.34
N THR A 20 0.76 36.83 15.81
CA THR A 20 0.41 37.25 14.45
C THR A 20 1.10 36.39 13.39
N PHE A 21 2.31 35.89 13.65
CA PHE A 21 3.04 35.01 12.72
C PHE A 21 2.39 33.62 12.61
N ILE A 22 1.85 33.07 13.71
CA ILE A 22 1.10 31.80 13.71
C ILE A 22 -0.22 31.93 12.93
N LEU A 23 -0.89 33.09 12.99
CA LEU A 23 -2.12 33.36 12.23
C LEU A 23 -1.87 33.64 10.73
N LEU A 24 -0.63 33.94 10.35
CA LEU A 24 -0.20 34.19 8.96
C LEU A 24 0.48 32.97 8.32
N LEU A 25 0.67 31.87 9.06
CA LEU A 25 0.99 30.60 8.43
C LEU A 25 -0.17 30.29 7.49
N PRO A 26 0.06 30.12 6.18
CA PRO A 26 -0.97 29.57 5.33
C PRO A 26 -1.39 28.27 6.00
N SER A 27 -2.68 28.13 6.30
CA SER A 27 -3.24 26.80 6.54
C SER A 27 -2.79 26.00 5.34
N HIS A 28 -1.78 25.12 5.51
CA HIS A 28 -1.54 24.11 4.53
C HIS A 28 -2.92 23.49 4.38
N LYS A 29 -3.53 23.64 3.20
CA LYS A 29 -4.58 22.71 2.81
C LYS A 29 -3.85 21.38 2.80
N GLN A 30 -3.77 20.73 3.95
CA GLN A 30 -3.61 19.30 4.03
C GLN A 30 -4.60 18.81 2.99
N ALA A 31 -4.15 18.16 1.93
CA ALA A 31 -5.09 17.59 0.98
C ALA A 31 -6.02 16.69 1.81
N CYS A 32 -7.23 17.15 2.07
CA CYS A 32 -8.19 16.41 2.87
C CYS A 32 -8.74 15.35 1.96
N PHE A 33 -8.02 14.23 1.87
CA PHE A 33 -8.50 13.08 1.12
C PHE A 33 -9.84 12.65 1.70
N THR A 34 -10.84 12.48 0.84
CA THR A 34 -12.21 12.15 1.25
C THR A 34 -12.42 10.64 1.35
N SER A 35 -11.55 9.87 0.69
CA SER A 35 -11.57 8.42 0.57
C SER A 35 -10.18 7.85 0.28
N ILE A 36 -9.99 6.55 0.55
CA ILE A 36 -8.82 5.77 0.11
C ILE A 36 -9.29 4.59 -0.75
N PHE A 37 -8.79 4.50 -1.98
CA PHE A 37 -8.93 3.30 -2.80
C PHE A 37 -7.58 2.59 -2.86
N SER A 38 -7.56 1.31 -2.47
CA SER A 38 -6.32 0.56 -2.31
C SER A 38 -6.30 -0.68 -3.17
N PHE A 39 -5.15 -0.95 -3.77
CA PHE A 39 -4.81 -2.11 -4.58
C PHE A 39 -3.52 -2.71 -4.02
N GLY A 40 -3.18 -3.93 -4.42
CA GLY A 40 -1.89 -4.54 -4.11
C GLY A 40 -2.02 -5.93 -3.51
N ASP A 41 -1.11 -6.24 -2.60
CA ASP A 41 -0.92 -7.60 -2.11
C ASP A 41 -1.13 -7.73 -0.59
N SER A 42 -0.43 -8.67 0.05
CA SER A 42 -0.49 -8.93 1.49
C SER A 42 -0.13 -7.73 2.36
N LEU A 43 0.71 -6.80 1.86
CA LEU A 43 1.12 -5.60 2.59
C LEU A 43 0.02 -4.55 2.68
N ALA A 44 -1.02 -4.68 1.84
CA ALA A 44 -2.21 -3.84 1.86
C ALA A 44 -3.50 -4.61 2.20
N ASP A 45 -3.56 -5.94 2.12
CA ASP A 45 -4.78 -6.73 2.30
C ASP A 45 -5.37 -6.61 3.73
N THR A 46 -6.57 -6.04 3.82
CA THR A 46 -7.30 -5.82 5.07
C THR A 46 -8.34 -6.91 5.39
N GLY A 47 -8.29 -8.06 4.69
CA GLY A 47 -9.11 -9.25 4.95
C GLY A 47 -9.78 -9.89 3.73
N ASN A 48 -9.47 -9.46 2.51
CA ASN A 48 -10.02 -10.04 1.28
C ASN A 48 -9.59 -11.51 1.13
N LEU A 49 -8.30 -11.83 1.31
CA LEU A 49 -7.85 -13.21 1.24
C LEU A 49 -8.60 -14.09 2.24
N LEU A 50 -8.68 -13.63 3.49
CA LEU A 50 -9.25 -14.41 4.58
C LEU A 50 -10.71 -14.80 4.29
N PHE A 51 -11.46 -13.89 3.67
CA PHE A 51 -12.79 -14.16 3.16
C PHE A 51 -12.79 -15.17 2.01
N LEU A 52 -11.95 -14.99 1.00
CA LEU A 52 -11.88 -15.86 -0.19
C LEU A 52 -11.59 -17.33 0.15
N VAL A 53 -10.83 -17.56 1.22
CA VAL A 53 -10.46 -18.91 1.70
C VAL A 53 -11.33 -19.41 2.86
N ASN A 54 -12.53 -18.84 3.04
CA ASN A 54 -13.50 -19.23 4.06
C ASN A 54 -12.92 -19.31 5.47
N ASN A 55 -12.09 -18.32 5.85
CA ASN A 55 -11.47 -18.21 7.16
C ASN A 55 -10.50 -19.36 7.55
N THR A 56 -10.02 -20.15 6.57
CA THR A 56 -9.16 -21.32 6.83
C THR A 56 -7.66 -21.02 6.83
N HIS A 57 -7.25 -19.84 6.35
CA HIS A 57 -5.85 -19.47 6.22
C HIS A 57 -5.21 -19.12 7.59
N ARG A 58 -3.89 -19.30 7.71
CA ARG A 58 -3.12 -19.06 8.96
C ARG A 58 -3.27 -17.63 9.51
N VAL A 59 -3.62 -16.67 8.64
CA VAL A 59 -3.86 -15.26 9.00
C VAL A 59 -5.08 -15.08 9.92
N ASN A 60 -5.87 -16.14 10.14
CA ASN A 60 -6.99 -16.17 11.07
C ASN A 60 -6.62 -16.60 12.50
N TYR A 61 -5.34 -16.74 12.81
CA TYR A 61 -4.86 -17.21 14.12
C TYR A 61 -3.84 -16.24 14.68
N LEU A 62 -3.51 -16.36 15.97
CA LEU A 62 -2.40 -15.59 16.55
C LEU A 62 -1.09 -15.94 15.84
N PRO A 63 -0.17 -14.99 15.65
CA PRO A 63 -0.14 -13.65 16.26
C PRO A 63 -0.90 -12.55 15.50
N TYR A 64 -1.62 -12.86 14.42
CA TYR A 64 -2.24 -11.83 13.58
C TYR A 64 -3.29 -11.01 14.34
N GLY A 65 -3.18 -9.67 14.23
CA GLY A 65 -4.06 -8.71 14.90
C GLY A 65 -3.91 -8.56 16.43
N GLN A 66 -3.02 -9.30 17.09
CA GLN A 66 -2.85 -9.30 18.56
C GLN A 66 -2.59 -7.90 19.18
N THR A 67 -1.84 -7.00 18.52
CA THR A 67 -1.34 -5.76 19.13
C THR A 67 -2.33 -4.60 19.07
N PHE A 68 -3.20 -4.56 18.07
CA PHE A 68 -4.15 -3.43 17.87
C PHE A 68 -5.61 -3.87 17.86
N PHE A 69 -5.94 -4.93 17.11
CA PHE A 69 -7.32 -5.41 16.99
C PHE A 69 -7.69 -6.39 18.12
N HIS A 70 -6.67 -7.00 18.75
CA HIS A 70 -6.81 -8.05 19.77
C HIS A 70 -7.53 -9.31 19.28
N HIS A 71 -7.67 -9.45 17.96
CA HIS A 71 -8.14 -10.64 17.26
C HIS A 71 -7.65 -10.61 15.80
N PRO A 72 -7.53 -11.75 15.12
CA PRO A 72 -7.19 -11.81 13.70
C PRO A 72 -8.25 -11.11 12.83
N THR A 73 -7.81 -10.26 11.91
CA THR A 73 -8.69 -9.54 10.97
C THR A 73 -8.43 -9.87 9.51
N GLY A 74 -7.48 -10.76 9.23
CA GLY A 74 -7.02 -11.07 7.87
C GLY A 74 -5.88 -10.18 7.36
N ARG A 75 -5.43 -9.19 8.15
CA ARG A 75 -4.21 -8.42 7.89
C ARG A 75 -2.96 -9.28 8.13
N PHE A 76 -1.98 -9.17 7.24
CA PHE A 76 -0.70 -9.89 7.34
C PHE A 76 0.28 -9.20 8.30
N SER A 77 -0.22 -8.78 9.45
CA SER A 77 0.50 -8.10 10.51
C SER A 77 -0.06 -8.54 11.86
N ASP A 78 0.74 -8.41 12.90
CA ASP A 78 0.26 -8.62 14.26
C ASP A 78 -0.67 -7.49 14.75
N GLY A 79 -0.91 -6.48 13.92
CA GLY A 79 -1.84 -5.39 14.15
C GLY A 79 -2.22 -4.68 12.85
N ARG A 80 -1.90 -3.39 12.79
CA ARG A 80 -2.19 -2.50 11.67
C ARG A 80 -1.22 -2.71 10.49
N LEU A 81 -1.69 -2.39 9.29
CA LEU A 81 -0.91 -2.22 8.07
C LEU A 81 -0.65 -0.72 7.78
N VAL A 82 0.23 -0.42 6.83
CA VAL A 82 0.54 0.98 6.42
C VAL A 82 -0.73 1.75 6.05
N ILE A 83 -1.65 1.12 5.32
CA ILE A 83 -2.94 1.72 4.95
C ILE A 83 -3.78 2.15 6.16
N ASP A 84 -3.72 1.42 7.27
CA ASP A 84 -4.47 1.77 8.48
C ASP A 84 -3.91 3.04 9.13
N PHE A 85 -2.58 3.16 9.18
CA PHE A 85 -1.92 4.38 9.66
C PHE A 85 -2.18 5.58 8.75
N LEU A 86 -2.21 5.37 7.42
CA LEU A 86 -2.57 6.42 6.46
C LEU A 86 -4.00 6.89 6.67
N ALA A 87 -4.96 5.98 6.80
CA ALA A 87 -6.37 6.31 7.05
C ALA A 87 -6.53 7.12 8.35
N GLU A 88 -5.87 6.69 9.42
CA GLU A 88 -5.88 7.41 10.70
C GLU A 88 -5.27 8.81 10.59
N ALA A 89 -4.10 8.94 9.94
CA ALA A 89 -3.40 10.21 9.79
C ALA A 89 -4.21 11.27 9.01
N ILE A 90 -5.09 10.84 8.10
CA ILE A 90 -5.94 11.73 7.30
C ILE A 90 -7.38 11.81 7.82
N GLY A 91 -7.68 11.18 8.96
CA GLY A 91 -8.98 11.26 9.64
C GLY A 91 -10.10 10.43 8.99
N LEU A 92 -9.75 9.37 8.25
CA LEU A 92 -10.70 8.42 7.65
C LEU A 92 -10.85 7.15 8.50
N PRO A 93 -12.01 6.45 8.41
CA PRO A 93 -12.15 5.13 8.99
C PRO A 93 -11.18 4.14 8.33
N LEU A 94 -10.88 3.03 9.01
CA LEU A 94 -10.09 1.94 8.43
C LEU A 94 -10.74 1.43 7.15
N VAL A 95 -9.93 1.26 6.11
CA VAL A 95 -10.41 0.96 4.76
C VAL A 95 -10.95 -0.48 4.73
N PRO A 96 -12.22 -0.69 4.33
CA PRO A 96 -12.82 -2.02 4.33
C PRO A 96 -12.33 -2.89 3.17
N PRO A 97 -12.11 -4.20 3.37
CA PRO A 97 -11.85 -5.15 2.28
C PRO A 97 -13.08 -5.29 1.36
N TYR A 98 -12.94 -5.02 0.07
CA TYR A 98 -14.05 -5.01 -0.89
C TYR A 98 -14.80 -6.35 -0.94
N LEU A 99 -14.08 -7.46 -1.11
CA LEU A 99 -14.67 -8.80 -1.31
C LEU A 99 -15.36 -9.32 -0.04
N ALA A 100 -14.78 -9.04 1.13
CA ALA A 100 -15.32 -9.53 2.41
C ALA A 100 -16.52 -8.73 2.95
N SER A 101 -16.84 -7.59 2.32
CA SER A 101 -17.82 -6.64 2.85
C SER A 101 -19.25 -6.88 2.37
N GLY A 102 -19.44 -7.70 1.32
CA GLY A 102 -20.73 -7.97 0.70
C GLY A 102 -21.41 -6.73 0.13
N ASP A 103 -22.60 -6.93 -0.46
CA ASP A 103 -23.33 -5.88 -1.19
C ASP A 103 -23.92 -4.76 -0.31
N SER A 104 -23.85 -4.92 1.02
CA SER A 104 -24.48 -4.02 1.99
C SER A 104 -23.55 -2.96 2.58
N ARG A 105 -22.24 -3.02 2.31
CA ARG A 105 -21.29 -2.06 2.88
C ARG A 105 -21.21 -0.80 2.03
N ASN A 106 -21.22 0.34 2.72
CA ASN A 106 -21.02 1.64 2.13
C ASN A 106 -19.51 1.89 1.88
N PHE A 107 -19.14 2.13 0.62
CA PHE A 107 -17.76 2.40 0.18
C PHE A 107 -17.49 3.89 -0.13
N GLU A 108 -18.34 4.81 0.37
CA GLU A 108 -18.21 6.26 0.20
C GLU A 108 -16.85 6.80 0.69
N LYS A 109 -16.29 6.16 1.72
CA LYS A 109 -14.98 6.51 2.31
C LYS A 109 -13.82 5.67 1.76
N GLY A 110 -14.06 4.86 0.74
CA GLY A 110 -13.05 4.04 0.10
C GLY A 110 -13.26 2.54 0.26
N ALA A 111 -12.47 1.79 -0.49
CA ALA A 111 -12.49 0.34 -0.55
C ALA A 111 -11.07 -0.19 -0.80
N ASN A 112 -10.79 -1.37 -0.27
CA ASN A 112 -9.52 -2.05 -0.48
C ASN A 112 -9.71 -3.32 -1.32
N PHE A 113 -9.08 -3.36 -2.48
CA PHE A 113 -9.09 -4.45 -3.45
C PHE A 113 -7.85 -5.33 -3.36
N ALA A 114 -6.86 -4.97 -2.52
CA ALA A 114 -5.66 -5.76 -2.33
C ALA A 114 -5.99 -7.18 -1.84
N VAL A 115 -5.30 -8.18 -2.39
CA VAL A 115 -5.44 -9.59 -2.00
C VAL A 115 -4.06 -10.15 -1.76
N ALA A 116 -3.85 -10.77 -0.60
CA ALA A 116 -2.56 -11.37 -0.29
C ALA A 116 -2.14 -12.45 -1.30
N GLY A 117 -0.88 -12.37 -1.73
CA GLY A 117 -0.31 -13.21 -2.79
C GLY A 117 -0.58 -12.69 -4.22
N ALA A 118 -1.30 -11.56 -4.38
CA ALA A 118 -1.52 -10.97 -5.69
C ALA A 118 -0.20 -10.57 -6.38
N THR A 119 -0.20 -10.74 -7.70
CA THR A 119 0.88 -10.38 -8.62
C THR A 119 0.45 -9.20 -9.48
N ALA A 120 1.41 -8.45 -10.01
CA ALA A 120 1.13 -7.43 -11.03
C ALA A 120 0.74 -8.09 -12.37
N LEU A 121 1.46 -9.15 -12.76
CA LEU A 121 1.16 -9.96 -13.93
C LEU A 121 -0.01 -10.91 -13.67
N ASN A 122 -0.75 -11.26 -14.71
CA ASN A 122 -1.85 -12.21 -14.62
C ASN A 122 -1.37 -13.67 -14.52
N SER A 123 -2.28 -14.58 -14.14
CA SER A 123 -1.99 -16.00 -13.97
C SER A 123 -1.44 -16.68 -15.24
N ASP A 124 -1.90 -16.25 -16.41
CA ASP A 124 -1.52 -16.85 -17.70
C ASP A 124 -0.01 -16.73 -17.94
N PHE A 125 0.60 -15.63 -17.49
CA PHE A 125 2.06 -15.47 -17.53
C PHE A 125 2.76 -16.56 -16.71
N PHE A 126 2.33 -16.79 -15.47
CA PHE A 126 2.97 -17.77 -14.59
C PHE A 126 2.72 -19.20 -15.05
N GLU A 127 1.50 -19.51 -15.50
CA GLU A 127 1.17 -20.83 -16.08
C GLU A 127 2.06 -21.14 -17.29
N LYS A 128 2.19 -20.19 -18.22
CA LYS A 128 3.04 -20.34 -19.41
C LYS A 128 4.52 -20.57 -19.06
N ASN A 129 4.99 -19.93 -17.98
CA ASN A 129 6.36 -20.08 -17.48
C ASN A 129 6.53 -21.26 -16.51
N LYS A 130 5.48 -22.04 -16.25
CA LYS A 130 5.46 -23.19 -15.32
C LYS A 130 5.87 -22.78 -13.89
N ILE A 131 5.29 -21.68 -13.42
CA ILE A 131 5.47 -21.16 -12.07
C ILE A 131 4.12 -21.33 -11.35
N TYR A 132 4.14 -22.05 -10.24
CA TYR A 132 2.94 -22.28 -9.43
C TYR A 132 2.57 -21.05 -8.61
N LEU A 133 1.28 -20.72 -8.57
CA LEU A 133 0.69 -19.71 -7.69
C LEU A 133 -0.32 -20.40 -6.77
N ASP A 134 -0.26 -20.15 -5.47
CA ASP A 134 -1.26 -20.64 -4.52
C ASP A 134 -2.67 -20.08 -4.82
N LEU A 135 -2.72 -18.81 -5.27
CA LEU A 135 -3.94 -18.11 -5.66
C LEU A 135 -3.71 -17.35 -6.95
N ASN A 136 -4.47 -17.69 -7.98
CA ASN A 136 -4.19 -17.28 -9.35
C ASN A 136 -5.24 -16.32 -9.95
N LYS A 137 -6.07 -15.64 -9.14
CA LYS A 137 -7.26 -14.93 -9.67
C LYS A 137 -7.37 -13.44 -9.37
N PHE A 138 -6.43 -12.84 -8.65
CA PHE A 138 -6.57 -11.47 -8.16
C PHE A 138 -5.33 -10.62 -8.46
N SER A 139 -4.76 -10.80 -9.66
CA SER A 139 -3.72 -9.93 -10.18
C SER A 139 -4.18 -8.48 -10.26
N LEU A 140 -3.23 -7.55 -10.37
CA LEU A 140 -3.50 -6.11 -10.29
C LEU A 140 -4.57 -5.64 -11.28
N ASP A 141 -4.57 -6.17 -12.50
CA ASP A 141 -5.60 -5.89 -13.51
C ASP A 141 -7.00 -6.31 -13.05
N VAL A 142 -7.14 -7.48 -12.43
CA VAL A 142 -8.40 -7.93 -11.84
C VAL A 142 -8.84 -6.99 -10.72
N GLN A 143 -7.93 -6.53 -9.88
CA GLN A 143 -8.26 -5.58 -8.81
C GLN A 143 -8.74 -4.24 -9.37
N VAL A 144 -8.14 -3.75 -10.45
CA VAL A 144 -8.61 -2.55 -11.18
C VAL A 144 -10.00 -2.77 -11.78
N GLU A 145 -10.29 -3.94 -12.33
CA GLU A 145 -11.64 -4.28 -12.81
C GLU A 145 -12.68 -4.31 -11.68
N LEU A 146 -12.33 -4.85 -10.51
CA LEU A 146 -13.21 -4.80 -9.33
C LEU A 146 -13.49 -3.36 -8.88
N PHE A 147 -12.50 -2.47 -8.98
CA PHE A 147 -12.70 -1.04 -8.72
C PHE A 147 -13.65 -0.41 -9.73
N LYS A 148 -13.49 -0.68 -11.03
CA LYS A 148 -14.42 -0.20 -12.07
C LYS A 148 -15.85 -0.67 -11.81
N GLN A 149 -16.03 -1.90 -11.32
CA GLN A 149 -17.34 -2.43 -10.93
C GLN A 149 -17.94 -1.73 -9.71
N LEU A 150 -17.11 -1.23 -8.78
CA LEU A 150 -17.57 -0.45 -7.64
C LEU A 150 -18.06 0.95 -8.05
N LEU A 151 -17.45 1.59 -9.06
CA LEU A 151 -17.69 3.00 -9.39
C LEU A 151 -19.17 3.40 -9.44
N PRO A 152 -20.08 2.68 -10.13
CA PRO A 152 -21.49 3.08 -10.22
C PRO A 152 -22.20 3.17 -8.86
N SER A 153 -21.69 2.50 -7.83
CA SER A 153 -22.27 2.52 -6.48
C SER A 153 -21.81 3.70 -5.62
N ILE A 154 -20.71 4.37 -5.99
CA ILE A 154 -20.12 5.48 -5.22
C ILE A 154 -20.16 6.82 -5.96
N CYS A 155 -20.41 6.80 -7.27
CA CYS A 155 -20.65 7.98 -8.10
C CYS A 155 -21.50 7.58 -9.31
N SER A 156 -22.50 8.38 -9.68
CA SER A 156 -23.47 8.03 -10.74
C SER A 156 -23.30 8.84 -12.02
N THR A 157 -22.60 9.98 -11.96
CA THR A 157 -22.29 10.82 -13.13
C THR A 157 -20.79 11.01 -13.29
N THR A 158 -20.34 11.35 -14.50
CA THR A 158 -18.92 11.65 -14.76
C THR A 158 -18.38 12.75 -13.83
N SER A 159 -19.16 13.83 -13.63
CA SER A 159 -18.75 14.92 -12.74
C SER A 159 -18.63 14.49 -11.28
N GLU A 160 -19.54 13.65 -10.79
CA GLU A 160 -19.48 13.11 -9.43
C GLU A 160 -18.27 12.18 -9.26
N CYS A 161 -18.00 11.33 -10.25
CA CYS A 161 -16.83 10.46 -10.23
C CYS A 161 -15.54 11.30 -10.26
N ASP A 162 -15.44 12.30 -11.12
CA ASP A 162 -14.28 13.18 -11.18
C ASP A 162 -14.02 13.89 -9.84
N GLU A 163 -15.06 14.45 -9.20
CA GLU A 163 -14.93 15.12 -7.90
C GLU A 163 -14.47 14.12 -6.81
N LYS A 164 -15.08 12.94 -6.78
CA LYS A 164 -14.78 11.93 -5.77
C LYS A 164 -13.38 11.34 -5.92
N LEU A 165 -13.00 10.96 -7.13
CA LEU A 165 -11.73 10.32 -7.40
C LEU A 165 -10.57 11.32 -7.39
N SER A 166 -10.79 12.58 -7.78
CA SER A 166 -9.75 13.61 -7.67
C SER A 166 -9.42 14.00 -6.23
N SER A 167 -10.34 13.77 -5.29
CA SER A 167 -10.14 13.98 -3.85
C SER A 167 -9.79 12.70 -3.08
N ALA A 168 -9.62 11.56 -3.75
CA ALA A 168 -9.24 10.30 -3.14
C ALA A 168 -7.72 10.10 -3.13
N LEU A 169 -7.22 9.39 -2.12
CA LEU A 169 -5.88 8.81 -2.14
C LEU A 169 -5.95 7.41 -2.75
N PHE A 170 -5.25 7.21 -3.87
CA PHE A 170 -5.10 5.90 -4.47
C PHE A 170 -3.81 5.26 -3.96
N LEU A 171 -3.93 4.20 -3.18
CA LEU A 171 -2.80 3.39 -2.77
C LEU A 171 -2.66 2.25 -3.78
N MET A 172 -1.70 2.36 -4.70
CA MET A 172 -1.14 1.16 -5.27
C MET A 172 -0.24 0.64 -4.18
N GLY A 173 -0.65 -0.33 -3.36
CA GLY A 173 0.16 -0.88 -2.28
C GLY A 173 1.48 -1.46 -2.82
N GLU A 174 2.19 -2.26 -2.02
CA GLU A 174 3.25 -3.04 -2.66
C GLU A 174 2.60 -4.09 -3.58
N ILE A 175 3.03 -4.10 -4.84
CA ILE A 175 2.59 -5.02 -5.87
C ILE A 175 3.75 -5.20 -6.84
N GLY A 176 3.96 -6.43 -7.30
CA GLY A 176 5.13 -6.79 -8.10
C GLY A 176 6.15 -7.64 -7.35
N GLY A 177 6.24 -7.53 -6.02
CA GLY A 177 7.11 -8.38 -5.19
C GLY A 177 6.80 -9.86 -5.35
N ASN A 178 5.52 -10.24 -5.38
CA ASN A 178 5.11 -11.64 -5.56
C ASN A 178 5.47 -12.21 -6.94
N ASP A 179 5.54 -11.37 -7.97
CA ASP A 179 5.98 -11.75 -9.32
C ASP A 179 7.42 -12.28 -9.33
N TYR A 180 8.23 -11.89 -8.34
CA TYR A 180 9.60 -12.39 -8.12
C TYR A 180 9.67 -13.45 -7.02
N ASN A 181 8.90 -13.28 -5.94
CA ASN A 181 8.89 -14.24 -4.83
C ASN A 181 8.48 -15.64 -5.28
N HIS A 182 7.41 -15.76 -6.09
CA HIS A 182 6.95 -17.07 -6.58
C HIS A 182 8.02 -17.84 -7.35
N PRO A 183 8.68 -17.28 -8.39
CA PRO A 183 9.75 -17.97 -9.08
C PRO A 183 11.01 -18.17 -8.22
N PHE A 184 11.43 -17.21 -7.39
CA PHE A 184 12.61 -17.40 -6.53
C PHE A 184 12.40 -18.54 -5.51
N PHE A 185 11.23 -18.63 -4.87
CA PHE A 185 10.90 -19.73 -3.97
C PHE A 185 10.73 -21.09 -4.67
N GLN A 186 10.59 -21.08 -6.00
CA GLN A 186 10.59 -22.29 -6.83
C GLN A 186 11.96 -22.56 -7.48
N GLY A 187 13.02 -21.86 -7.04
CA GLY A 187 14.40 -22.11 -7.47
C GLY A 187 14.74 -21.59 -8.86
N ARG A 188 13.97 -20.63 -9.41
CA ARG A 188 14.33 -19.95 -10.65
C ARG A 188 15.54 -19.04 -10.43
N SER A 189 16.39 -18.92 -11.44
CA SER A 189 17.64 -18.16 -11.35
C SER A 189 17.40 -16.65 -11.44
N LEU A 190 18.36 -15.86 -10.96
CA LEU A 190 18.33 -14.41 -11.09
C LEU A 190 18.24 -13.97 -12.55
N GLU A 191 18.98 -14.64 -13.45
CA GLU A 191 19.00 -14.32 -14.88
C GLU A 191 17.61 -14.51 -15.52
N GLU A 192 16.84 -15.50 -15.07
CA GLU A 192 15.46 -15.69 -15.51
C GLU A 192 14.54 -14.61 -14.92
N VAL A 193 14.56 -14.43 -13.60
CA VAL A 193 13.61 -13.55 -12.90
C VAL A 193 13.82 -12.07 -13.25
N VAL A 194 15.06 -11.64 -13.54
CA VAL A 194 15.33 -10.26 -13.97
C VAL A 194 14.63 -9.91 -15.30
N THR A 195 14.34 -10.91 -16.14
CA THR A 195 13.58 -10.68 -17.39
C THR A 195 12.12 -10.32 -17.14
N PHE A 196 11.59 -10.60 -15.93
CA PHE A 196 10.20 -10.32 -15.58
C PHE A 196 10.01 -8.86 -15.19
N VAL A 197 11.05 -8.20 -14.67
CA VAL A 197 11.02 -6.80 -14.19
C VAL A 197 10.37 -5.83 -15.18
N PRO A 198 10.78 -5.74 -16.46
CA PRO A 198 10.13 -4.82 -17.40
C PRO A 198 8.65 -5.14 -17.64
N LEU A 199 8.26 -6.42 -17.55
CA LEU A 199 6.85 -6.83 -17.72
C LEU A 199 6.01 -6.39 -16.51
N VAL A 200 6.53 -6.62 -15.30
CA VAL A 200 5.90 -6.23 -14.04
C VAL A 200 5.73 -4.71 -13.98
N ILE A 201 6.79 -3.93 -14.23
CA ILE A 201 6.73 -2.46 -14.21
C ILE A 201 5.72 -1.93 -15.22
N ASN A 202 5.67 -2.53 -16.41
CA ASN A 202 4.68 -2.15 -17.42
C ASN A 202 3.24 -2.53 -17.00
N ALA A 203 3.01 -3.65 -16.31
CA ALA A 203 1.69 -3.99 -15.76
C ALA A 203 1.24 -2.98 -14.69
N ILE A 204 2.14 -2.61 -13.76
CA ILE A 204 1.88 -1.59 -12.73
C ILE A 204 1.61 -0.23 -13.37
N SER A 205 2.41 0.15 -14.38
CA SER A 205 2.26 1.42 -15.10
C SER A 205 0.92 1.51 -15.83
N ARG A 206 0.44 0.41 -16.43
CA ARG A 206 -0.88 0.35 -17.06
C ARG A 206 -2.00 0.53 -16.04
N ALA A 207 -1.95 -0.20 -14.92
CA ALA A 207 -2.95 -0.05 -13.85
C ALA A 207 -3.01 1.38 -13.31
N ILE A 208 -1.84 2.02 -13.11
CA ILE A 208 -1.74 3.43 -12.72
C ILE A 208 -2.39 4.34 -13.76
N THR A 209 -2.08 4.11 -15.05
CA THR A 209 -2.63 4.91 -16.15
C THR A 209 -4.15 4.78 -16.20
N GLU A 210 -4.68 3.56 -16.07
CA GLU A 210 -6.12 3.31 -16.08
C GLU A 210 -6.85 4.03 -14.93
N VAL A 211 -6.33 4.00 -13.71
CA VAL A 211 -7.00 4.72 -12.61
C VAL A 211 -6.89 6.24 -12.76
N ILE A 212 -5.81 6.76 -13.38
CA ILE A 212 -5.70 8.18 -13.73
C ILE A 212 -6.75 8.58 -14.76
N GLU A 213 -6.93 7.76 -15.81
CA GLU A 213 -7.96 7.94 -16.84
C GLU A 213 -9.37 7.91 -16.25
N LEU A 214 -9.60 7.12 -15.19
CA LEU A 214 -10.86 7.09 -14.47
C LEU A 214 -11.13 8.32 -13.59
N GLY A 215 -10.10 9.10 -13.23
CA GLY A 215 -10.25 10.32 -12.42
C GLY A 215 -9.30 10.46 -11.24
N ALA A 216 -8.43 9.46 -10.97
CA ALA A 216 -7.44 9.56 -9.90
C ALA A 216 -6.48 10.75 -10.14
N ARG A 217 -6.13 11.46 -9.06
CA ARG A 217 -5.18 12.59 -9.11
C ARG A 217 -4.03 12.48 -8.12
N THR A 218 -4.16 11.67 -7.08
CA THR A 218 -3.09 11.45 -6.11
C THR A 218 -2.93 9.96 -5.88
N LEU A 219 -1.75 9.46 -6.22
CA LEU A 219 -1.38 8.07 -6.10
C LEU A 219 -0.15 7.94 -5.22
N LEU A 220 -0.17 6.96 -4.32
CA LEU A 220 1.01 6.46 -3.63
C LEU A 220 1.38 5.13 -4.30
N VAL A 221 2.60 5.07 -4.84
CA VAL A 221 3.15 3.88 -5.50
C VAL A 221 4.49 3.56 -4.81
N PRO A 222 4.54 2.60 -3.88
CA PRO A 222 5.77 2.18 -3.24
C PRO A 222 6.58 1.32 -4.21
N GLY A 223 7.90 1.36 -4.05
CA GLY A 223 8.79 0.39 -4.66
C GLY A 223 8.77 -0.94 -3.92
N ASN A 224 9.43 -1.93 -4.51
CA ASN A 224 9.71 -3.21 -3.87
C ASN A 224 10.66 -3.02 -2.67
N LEU A 225 10.38 -3.75 -1.60
CA LEU A 225 11.16 -3.73 -0.36
C LEU A 225 12.57 -4.31 -0.59
N PRO A 226 13.56 -3.98 0.26
CA PRO A 226 14.86 -4.64 0.24
C PRO A 226 14.73 -6.11 0.65
N ILE A 227 14.42 -6.99 -0.32
CA ILE A 227 14.07 -8.39 -0.07
C ILE A 227 15.26 -9.23 0.43
N GLY A 228 16.49 -8.76 0.24
CA GLY A 228 17.69 -9.39 0.81
C GLY A 228 17.71 -9.38 2.34
N CYS A 229 16.91 -8.51 2.98
CA CYS A 229 16.72 -8.46 4.43
C CYS A 229 15.58 -9.35 4.94
N SER A 230 14.81 -9.98 4.03
CA SER A 230 13.71 -10.85 4.41
C SER A 230 14.24 -12.14 5.02
N SER A 231 13.71 -12.51 6.19
CA SER A 231 14.07 -13.78 6.86
C SER A 231 13.79 -15.01 6.00
N ALA A 232 12.77 -14.96 5.14
CA ALA A 232 12.47 -16.04 4.20
C ALA A 232 13.59 -16.22 3.17
N TYR A 233 14.10 -15.12 2.60
CA TYR A 233 15.20 -15.15 1.64
C TYR A 233 16.53 -15.52 2.29
N LEU A 234 16.81 -15.00 3.49
CA LEU A 234 17.99 -15.35 4.28
C LEU A 234 18.03 -16.86 4.58
N THR A 235 16.86 -17.46 4.88
CA THR A 235 16.73 -18.90 5.12
C THR A 235 16.87 -19.70 3.83
N LEU A 236 16.23 -19.27 2.74
CA LEU A 236 16.22 -20.00 1.46
C LEU A 236 17.61 -20.08 0.82
N PHE A 237 18.28 -18.93 0.67
CA PHE A 237 19.51 -18.84 -0.11
C PHE A 237 20.76 -19.18 0.69
N HIS A 238 20.68 -19.20 2.03
CA HIS A 238 21.73 -19.58 2.99
C HIS A 238 23.14 -19.59 2.37
N VAL A 239 23.67 -18.39 2.11
CA VAL A 239 24.85 -18.22 1.28
C VAL A 239 26.09 -18.51 2.13
N SER A 240 26.95 -19.42 1.69
CA SER A 240 28.15 -19.78 2.46
C SER A 240 29.23 -18.69 2.44
N ASN A 241 29.15 -17.76 1.49
CA ASN A 241 30.13 -16.69 1.31
C ASN A 241 29.69 -15.42 2.06
N ASN A 242 30.49 -14.99 3.03
CA ASN A 242 30.25 -13.76 3.78
C ASN A 242 30.20 -12.50 2.90
N GLU A 243 30.87 -12.48 1.74
CA GLU A 243 30.85 -11.33 0.82
C GLU A 243 29.49 -11.11 0.15
N SER A 244 28.63 -12.13 0.14
CA SER A 244 27.27 -12.01 -0.39
C SER A 244 26.32 -11.27 0.55
N TYR A 245 26.76 -11.00 1.78
CA TYR A 245 26.00 -10.26 2.78
C TYR A 245 26.57 -8.85 2.98
N ASP A 246 25.68 -7.89 3.12
CA ASP A 246 26.01 -6.58 3.63
C ASP A 246 26.51 -6.69 5.08
N GLN A 247 27.70 -6.18 5.35
CA GLN A 247 28.37 -6.37 6.65
C GLN A 247 27.69 -5.62 7.81
N GLN A 248 26.90 -4.58 7.51
CA GLN A 248 26.24 -3.76 8.53
C GLN A 248 24.86 -4.33 8.90
N THR A 249 24.12 -4.79 7.90
CA THR A 249 22.71 -5.17 8.02
C THR A 249 22.50 -6.69 8.02
N GLY A 250 23.46 -7.46 7.52
CA GLY A 250 23.33 -8.91 7.35
C GLY A 250 22.37 -9.31 6.23
N CYS A 251 21.98 -8.38 5.36
CA CYS A 251 21.10 -8.64 4.23
C CYS A 251 21.88 -9.18 3.03
N ILE A 252 21.24 -9.97 2.16
CA ILE A 252 21.87 -10.47 0.93
C ILE A 252 21.94 -9.33 -0.12
N ASN A 253 23.16 -9.01 -0.57
CA ASN A 253 23.44 -7.85 -1.44
C ASN A 253 22.70 -7.93 -2.79
N TRP A 254 22.88 -9.02 -3.53
CA TRP A 254 22.32 -9.14 -4.89
C TRP A 254 20.79 -9.10 -4.91
N LEU A 255 20.12 -9.53 -3.83
CA LEU A 255 18.67 -9.43 -3.69
C LEU A 255 18.21 -7.99 -3.45
N ASN A 256 18.98 -7.22 -2.67
CA ASN A 256 18.71 -5.79 -2.50
C ASN A 256 19.02 -5.00 -3.78
N GLU A 257 20.08 -5.36 -4.51
CA GLU A 257 20.38 -4.81 -5.83
C GLU A 257 19.26 -5.12 -6.83
N PHE A 258 18.69 -6.33 -6.78
CA PHE A 258 17.52 -6.69 -7.58
C PHE A 258 16.30 -5.83 -7.23
N SER A 259 15.98 -5.63 -5.95
CA SER A 259 14.91 -4.70 -5.53
C SER A 259 15.18 -3.26 -5.98
N GLN A 260 16.44 -2.81 -5.94
CA GLN A 260 16.82 -1.49 -6.45
C GLN A 260 16.67 -1.38 -7.97
N TYR A 261 16.96 -2.45 -8.73
CA TYR A 261 16.78 -2.48 -10.17
C TYR A 261 15.31 -2.44 -10.59
N HIS A 262 14.41 -3.00 -9.77
CA HIS A 262 12.97 -2.88 -9.98
C HIS A 262 12.47 -1.44 -9.79
N ASN A 263 12.96 -0.77 -8.74
CA ASN A 263 12.49 0.55 -8.31
C ASN A 263 12.91 1.69 -9.25
#